data_AF-A0AAE9JD95-F1
#
_entry.id   AF-A0AAE9JD95-F1
#
_cell.length_a   1.000
_cell.length_b   1.000
_cell.length_c   1.000
_cell.angle_alpha   90.00
_cell.angle_beta   90.00
_cell.angle_gamma   90.00
#
_symmetry.space_group_name_H-M   'P 1'
#
loop_
_entity.id
_entity.type
_entity.pdbx_description
1 polymer ?
#
loop_
_entity_poly.entity_id
_entity_poly.type
_entity_poly.pdbx_seq_one_letter_code
_entity_poly.pdbx_strand_id
1 'polypeptide(L)'
;MMAKKQLEDERRQMEELKITEASRPPEPQELDHSQVISNILYYSELLGEEHARTKPELLEDIKTFLLEQVAEAEDESDKVIAAVLMLYSLNQREVKEKAIETICKLCQNILEHPGEEKYKTIRLTNEAILTRVINPVGGRAFLEAVGFMERTNSEGVPQMVFDRETDFHLIEALEALRNGQAVPIKVSRNLEVFKLKLGQEVKAPKVPDAFYNLSAAEIKAEQKNKSKEVESMLTLRTKEMRQRDEKSSNNKYKYTAIRVRLPGNLAVQGVFNVFEPFSAVREFVASVLSDAVAASEFRLYDRIKQHVDDESVALVELGLVPSANLHLTFLDNIDESTEILAPNHLERLHDLED
;
A
#
# COMPACT_ATOMS: atom_id res chain seq x y z
N MET A 1 30.07 54.44 15.41
CA MET A 1 28.82 53.91 15.98
C MET A 1 28.02 53.00 15.04
N MET A 2 28.11 53.13 13.71
CA MET A 2 27.34 52.28 12.77
C MET A 2 27.82 50.81 12.70
N ALA A 3 29.14 50.56 12.78
CA ALA A 3 29.68 49.19 12.69
C ALA A 3 29.32 48.26 13.87
N LYS A 4 29.18 48.81 15.08
CA LYS A 4 28.71 48.02 16.25
C LYS A 4 27.25 47.63 16.11
N LYS A 5 26.43 48.51 15.56
CA LYS A 5 25.00 48.26 15.35
C LYS A 5 24.76 47.20 14.28
N GLN A 6 25.52 47.23 13.18
CA GLN A 6 25.45 46.20 12.14
C GLN A 6 25.85 44.81 12.66
N LEU A 7 26.91 44.71 13.47
CA LEU A 7 27.35 43.43 14.02
C LEU A 7 26.36 42.85 15.05
N GLU A 8 25.63 43.72 15.75
CA GLU A 8 24.61 43.36 16.73
C GLU A 8 23.29 42.95 16.06
N ASP A 9 22.93 43.60 14.95
CA ASP A 9 21.80 43.23 14.10
C ASP A 9 22.07 41.90 13.35
N GLU A 10 23.30 41.66 12.86
CA GLU A 10 23.70 40.36 12.29
C GLU A 10 23.69 39.25 13.35
N ARG A 11 24.13 39.53 14.58
CA ARG A 11 24.04 38.57 15.69
C ARG A 11 22.60 38.24 16.05
N ARG A 12 21.71 39.23 16.06
CA ARG A 12 20.27 39.04 16.30
C ARG A 12 19.61 38.25 15.19
N GLN A 13 19.92 38.55 13.93
CA GLN A 13 19.40 37.76 12.80
C GLN A 13 19.92 36.32 12.83
N MET A 14 21.18 36.11 13.19
CA MET A 14 21.76 34.76 13.31
C MET A 14 21.24 34.01 14.53
N GLU A 15 20.93 34.69 15.63
CA GLU A 15 20.23 34.15 16.80
C GLU A 15 18.76 33.84 16.47
N GLU A 16 18.04 34.72 15.75
CA GLU A 16 16.69 34.47 15.26
C GLU A 16 16.64 33.29 14.28
N LEU A 17 17.57 33.20 13.33
CA LEU A 17 17.69 32.06 12.42
C LEU A 17 18.01 30.76 13.17
N LYS A 18 18.90 30.80 14.18
CA LYS A 18 19.18 29.64 15.05
C LYS A 18 18.00 29.25 15.92
N ILE A 19 17.20 30.21 16.41
CA ILE A 19 15.97 29.95 17.15
C ILE A 19 14.92 29.33 16.21
N THR A 20 14.85 29.78 14.95
CA THR A 20 13.90 29.27 13.94
C THR A 20 14.28 27.86 13.47
N GLU A 21 15.58 27.56 13.32
CA GLU A 21 16.07 26.20 13.02
C GLU A 21 16.00 25.26 14.23
N ALA A 22 16.21 25.76 15.46
CA ALA A 22 16.12 24.95 16.68
C ALA A 22 14.67 24.67 17.13
N SER A 23 13.71 25.47 16.66
CA SER A 23 12.27 25.33 16.92
C SER A 23 11.52 24.56 15.83
N ARG A 24 12.16 24.24 14.68
CA ARG A 24 11.67 23.13 13.85
C ARG A 24 11.77 21.84 14.67
N PRO A 25 10.64 21.15 14.94
CA PRO A 25 10.71 19.78 15.42
C PRO A 25 11.62 19.02 14.45
N PRO A 26 12.49 18.10 14.93
CA PRO A 26 12.98 17.07 14.00
C PRO A 26 11.74 16.49 13.35
N GLU A 27 11.63 16.58 12.01
CA GLU A 27 10.57 15.90 11.29
C GLU A 27 10.59 14.46 11.81
N PRO A 28 9.48 13.95 12.36
CA PRO A 28 9.45 12.57 12.81
C PRO A 28 9.91 11.75 11.62
N GLN A 29 10.99 10.99 11.78
CA GLN A 29 11.34 9.94 10.81
C GLN A 29 10.10 9.06 10.72
N GLU A 30 9.31 9.24 9.66
CA GLU A 30 8.20 8.37 9.32
C GLU A 30 8.83 7.01 9.02
N LEU A 31 8.84 6.14 10.02
CA LEU A 31 9.26 4.77 9.83
C LEU A 31 8.05 4.05 9.24
N ASP A 32 8.11 3.70 7.96
CA ASP A 32 6.99 3.05 7.28
C ASP A 32 6.54 1.73 7.98
N HIS A 33 7.46 1.07 8.68
CA HIS A 33 7.25 -0.22 9.37
C HIS A 33 8.24 -0.43 10.54
N SER A 34 7.96 -1.43 11.39
CA SER A 34 8.89 -1.91 12.42
C SER A 34 10.13 -2.57 11.79
N GLN A 35 11.27 -2.58 12.50
CA GLN A 35 12.49 -3.32 12.11
C GLN A 35 12.29 -4.84 11.97
N VAL A 36 11.15 -5.36 12.46
CA VAL A 36 10.74 -6.76 12.33
C VAL A 36 10.29 -7.10 10.90
N ILE A 37 9.92 -6.10 10.09
CA ILE A 37 9.49 -6.31 8.71
C ILE A 37 10.70 -6.12 7.79
N SER A 38 11.19 -7.22 7.22
CA SER A 38 12.34 -7.19 6.30
C SER A 38 11.97 -6.60 4.94
N ASN A 39 10.81 -6.97 4.39
CA ASN A 39 10.30 -6.52 3.10
C ASN A 39 8.77 -6.43 3.12
N ILE A 40 8.22 -5.46 2.38
CA ILE A 40 6.77 -5.35 2.16
C ILE A 40 6.49 -5.79 0.73
N LEU A 41 5.78 -6.91 0.61
CA LEU A 41 5.36 -7.47 -0.66
C LEU A 41 3.87 -7.23 -0.88
N TYR A 42 3.48 -7.20 -2.15
CA TYR A 42 2.12 -6.99 -2.59
C TYR A 42 1.76 -8.07 -3.59
N TYR A 43 0.46 -8.34 -3.70
CA TYR A 43 -0.08 -9.21 -4.73
C TYR A 43 -1.35 -8.59 -5.32
N SER A 44 -1.72 -9.11 -6.48
CA SER A 44 -2.97 -8.78 -7.15
C SER A 44 -3.78 -10.06 -7.30
N GLU A 45 -5.10 -9.97 -7.17
CA GLU A 45 -5.99 -11.10 -7.43
C GLU A 45 -5.84 -11.64 -8.86
N LEU A 46 -5.39 -10.81 -9.81
CA LEU A 46 -5.13 -11.23 -11.19
C LEU A 46 -3.94 -12.20 -11.32
N LEU A 47 -2.91 -12.04 -10.48
CA LEU A 47 -1.68 -12.84 -10.54
C LEU A 47 -1.59 -13.89 -9.43
N GLY A 48 -2.52 -13.83 -8.46
CA GLY A 48 -2.54 -14.72 -7.30
C GLY A 48 -1.65 -14.26 -6.15
N GLU A 49 -1.91 -14.81 -4.95
CA GLU A 49 -1.15 -14.50 -3.72
C GLU A 49 0.29 -15.04 -3.75
N GLU A 50 0.51 -16.15 -4.46
CA GLU A 50 1.82 -16.77 -4.63
C GLU A 50 2.80 -15.90 -5.42
N HIS A 51 2.30 -14.99 -6.27
CA HIS A 51 3.10 -14.04 -7.04
C HIS A 51 3.32 -12.71 -6.28
N ALA A 52 3.62 -12.80 -4.99
CA ALA A 52 3.91 -11.62 -4.18
C ALA A 52 5.27 -11.00 -4.57
N ARG A 53 5.27 -9.71 -4.90
CA ARG A 53 6.45 -8.94 -5.34
C ARG A 53 6.49 -7.54 -4.72
N THR A 54 7.59 -6.82 -4.89
CA THR A 54 7.60 -5.39 -4.55
C THR A 54 6.60 -4.65 -5.43
N LYS A 55 6.05 -3.52 -4.96
CA LYS A 55 5.07 -2.75 -5.73
C LYS A 55 5.50 -2.41 -7.17
N PRO A 56 6.73 -1.93 -7.45
CA PRO A 56 7.12 -1.62 -8.83
C PRO A 56 7.22 -2.86 -9.72
N GLU A 57 7.77 -3.96 -9.21
CA GLU A 57 7.84 -5.23 -9.94
C GLU A 57 6.44 -5.77 -10.25
N LEU A 58 5.56 -5.77 -9.24
CA LEU A 58 4.17 -6.22 -9.41
C LEU A 58 3.43 -5.41 -10.49
N LEU A 59 3.65 -4.09 -10.56
CA LEU A 59 3.01 -3.26 -11.60
C LEU A 59 3.52 -3.58 -13.00
N GLU A 60 4.80 -3.90 -13.16
CA GLU A 60 5.35 -4.32 -14.46
C GLU A 60 4.87 -5.73 -14.85
N ASP A 61 4.72 -6.62 -13.87
CA ASP A 61 4.16 -7.96 -14.08
C ASP A 61 2.68 -7.87 -14.48
N ILE A 62 1.87 -7.04 -13.79
CA ILE A 62 0.47 -6.76 -14.16
C ILE A 62 0.39 -6.18 -15.57
N LYS A 63 1.29 -5.26 -15.92
CA LYS A 63 1.34 -4.68 -17.26
C LYS A 63 1.62 -5.73 -18.32
N THR A 64 2.60 -6.60 -18.08
CA THR A 64 2.97 -7.68 -19.00
C THR A 64 1.79 -8.64 -19.19
N PHE A 65 1.19 -9.09 -18.09
CA PHE A 65 0.02 -9.96 -18.10
C PHE A 65 -1.16 -9.34 -18.88
N LEU A 66 -1.50 -8.07 -18.62
CA LEU A 66 -2.60 -7.40 -19.32
C LEU A 66 -2.30 -7.17 -20.81
N LEU A 67 -1.04 -6.95 -21.19
CA LEU A 67 -0.65 -6.85 -22.59
C LEU A 67 -0.77 -8.20 -23.31
N GLU A 68 -0.37 -9.30 -22.66
CA GLU A 68 -0.57 -10.66 -23.17
C GLU A 68 -2.06 -10.96 -23.34
N GLN A 69 -2.90 -10.61 -22.35
CA GLN A 69 -4.36 -10.74 -22.47
C GLN A 69 -4.93 -9.98 -23.66
N VAL A 70 -4.48 -8.74 -23.92
CA VAL A 70 -4.93 -7.99 -25.10
C VAL A 70 -4.50 -8.66 -26.40
N ALA A 71 -3.31 -9.26 -26.43
CA ALA A 71 -2.76 -9.88 -27.64
C ALA A 71 -3.38 -11.26 -27.94
N GLU A 72 -3.68 -12.04 -26.91
CA GLU A 72 -4.14 -13.43 -27.03
C GLU A 72 -5.65 -13.60 -26.97
N ALA A 73 -6.40 -12.63 -26.44
CA ALA A 73 -7.85 -12.74 -26.33
C ALA A 73 -8.54 -12.82 -27.71
N GLU A 74 -9.44 -13.78 -27.86
CA GLU A 74 -10.30 -13.90 -29.04
C GLU A 74 -11.49 -12.94 -28.97
N ASP A 75 -12.01 -12.67 -27.77
CA ASP A 75 -13.10 -11.73 -27.53
C ASP A 75 -12.58 -10.29 -27.43
N GLU A 76 -13.16 -9.39 -28.21
CA GLU A 76 -12.82 -7.97 -28.20
C GLU A 76 -13.23 -7.31 -26.87
N SER A 77 -14.28 -7.81 -26.22
CA SER A 77 -14.74 -7.36 -24.91
C SER A 77 -13.66 -7.56 -23.84
N ASP A 78 -12.96 -8.69 -23.88
CA ASP A 78 -11.86 -8.99 -22.96
C ASP A 78 -10.66 -8.07 -23.20
N LYS A 79 -10.35 -7.76 -24.47
CA LYS A 79 -9.31 -6.79 -24.81
C LYS A 79 -9.66 -5.39 -24.30
N VAL A 80 -10.92 -4.98 -24.43
CA VAL A 80 -11.41 -3.72 -23.88
C VAL A 80 -11.22 -3.70 -22.36
N ILE A 81 -11.63 -4.75 -21.65
CA ILE A 81 -11.48 -4.84 -20.19
C ILE A 81 -10.01 -4.75 -19.79
N ALA A 82 -9.13 -5.52 -20.43
CA ALA A 82 -7.69 -5.49 -20.15
C ALA A 82 -7.09 -4.09 -20.39
N ALA A 83 -7.49 -3.40 -21.47
CA ALA A 83 -7.05 -2.04 -21.74
C ALA A 83 -7.56 -1.01 -20.72
N VAL A 84 -8.81 -1.16 -20.25
CA VAL A 84 -9.37 -0.35 -19.16
C VAL A 84 -8.58 -0.59 -17.87
N LEU A 85 -8.29 -1.84 -17.51
CA LEU A 85 -7.49 -2.16 -16.32
C LEU A 85 -6.09 -1.53 -16.39
N MET A 86 -5.43 -1.56 -17.55
CA MET A 86 -4.16 -0.88 -17.77
C MET A 86 -4.27 0.63 -17.54
N LEU A 87 -5.28 1.28 -18.13
CA LEU A 87 -5.52 2.71 -17.97
C LEU A 87 -5.68 3.11 -16.50
N TYR A 88 -6.46 2.34 -15.74
CA TYR A 88 -6.75 2.65 -14.34
C TYR A 88 -5.61 2.32 -13.37
N SER A 89 -4.80 1.29 -13.66
CA SER A 89 -3.84 0.74 -12.69
C SER A 89 -2.41 1.24 -12.89
N LEU A 90 -2.04 1.56 -14.12
CA LEU A 90 -0.64 1.80 -14.51
C LEU A 90 -0.33 3.27 -14.83
N ASN A 91 -1.29 4.16 -14.64
CA ASN A 91 -1.14 5.59 -14.89
C ASN A 91 -1.38 6.42 -13.64
N GLN A 92 -0.66 7.54 -13.52
CA GLN A 92 -0.95 8.54 -12.48
C GLN A 92 -2.35 9.10 -12.66
N ARG A 93 -2.97 9.52 -11.55
CA ARG A 93 -4.37 9.98 -11.51
C ARG A 93 -4.69 11.02 -12.58
N GLU A 94 -3.89 12.08 -12.68
CA GLU A 94 -4.13 13.16 -13.65
C GLU A 94 -3.98 12.70 -15.11
N VAL A 95 -3.00 11.83 -15.38
CA VAL A 95 -2.76 11.29 -16.73
C VAL A 95 -3.92 10.40 -17.15
N LYS A 96 -4.35 9.51 -16.24
CA LYS A 96 -5.51 8.64 -16.42
C LYS A 96 -6.78 9.45 -16.71
N GLU A 97 -7.11 10.42 -15.86
CA GLU A 97 -8.35 11.21 -15.99
C GLU A 97 -8.39 11.96 -17.34
N LYS A 98 -7.29 12.60 -17.74
CA LYS A 98 -7.17 13.27 -19.05
C LYS A 98 -7.27 12.29 -20.22
N ALA A 99 -6.72 11.10 -20.07
CA ALA A 99 -6.78 10.06 -21.09
C ALA A 99 -8.20 9.56 -21.29
N ILE A 100 -8.87 9.16 -20.21
CA ILE A 100 -10.26 8.70 -20.23
C ILE A 100 -11.17 9.78 -20.82
N GLU A 101 -11.03 11.04 -20.39
CA GLU A 101 -11.82 12.15 -20.93
C GLU A 101 -11.63 12.30 -22.44
N THR A 102 -10.38 12.24 -22.92
CA THR A 102 -10.07 12.42 -24.34
C THR A 102 -10.57 11.24 -25.17
N ILE A 103 -10.36 10.00 -24.71
CA ILE A 103 -10.85 8.78 -25.38
C ILE A 103 -12.38 8.79 -25.45
N CYS A 104 -13.06 9.12 -24.33
CA CYS A 104 -14.51 9.25 -24.30
C CYS A 104 -15.02 10.22 -25.37
N LYS A 105 -14.43 11.41 -25.49
CA LYS A 105 -14.81 12.41 -26.49
C LYS A 105 -14.60 11.91 -27.92
N LEU A 106 -13.50 11.22 -28.18
CA LEU A 106 -13.20 10.67 -29.51
C LEU A 106 -14.26 9.66 -29.94
N CYS A 107 -14.57 8.68 -29.08
CA CYS A 107 -15.59 7.67 -29.37
C CYS A 107 -17.01 8.25 -29.41
N GLN A 108 -17.33 9.24 -28.55
CA GLN A 108 -18.62 9.92 -28.60
C GLN A 108 -18.84 10.67 -29.90
N ASN A 109 -17.83 11.38 -30.41
CA ASN A 109 -17.94 12.07 -31.71
C ASN A 109 -18.25 11.09 -32.86
N ILE A 110 -17.71 9.87 -32.80
CA ILE A 110 -17.99 8.81 -33.77
C ILE A 110 -19.45 8.34 -33.66
N LEU A 111 -19.97 8.15 -32.43
CA LEU A 111 -21.35 7.73 -32.19
C LEU A 111 -22.38 8.81 -32.57
N GLU A 112 -22.09 10.08 -32.30
CA GLU A 112 -22.97 11.22 -32.59
C GLU A 112 -22.97 11.56 -34.09
N HIS A 113 -21.86 11.32 -34.79
CA HIS A 113 -21.67 11.69 -36.19
C HIS A 113 -21.06 10.53 -37.02
N PRO A 114 -21.75 9.40 -37.18
CA PRO A 114 -21.21 8.18 -37.81
C PRO A 114 -20.88 8.33 -39.30
N GLY A 115 -21.46 9.33 -39.98
CA GLY A 115 -21.17 9.65 -41.38
C GLY A 115 -19.98 10.60 -41.59
N GLU A 116 -19.42 11.19 -40.52
CA GLU A 116 -18.33 12.16 -40.64
C GLU A 116 -16.95 11.50 -40.50
N GLU A 117 -16.31 11.23 -41.64
CA GLU A 117 -14.99 10.54 -41.73
C GLU A 117 -13.86 11.21 -40.93
N LYS A 118 -13.92 12.54 -40.70
CA LYS A 118 -12.93 13.27 -39.89
C LYS A 118 -12.87 12.77 -38.44
N TYR A 119 -13.96 12.23 -37.89
CA TYR A 119 -14.00 11.72 -36.51
C TYR A 119 -13.53 10.27 -36.41
N LYS A 120 -13.55 9.53 -37.53
CA LYS A 120 -13.03 8.17 -37.62
C LYS A 120 -11.51 8.11 -37.78
N THR A 121 -10.84 9.25 -37.92
CA THR A 121 -9.39 9.30 -38.18
C THR A 121 -8.66 10.07 -37.09
N ILE A 122 -7.66 9.44 -36.47
CA ILE A 122 -6.79 10.04 -35.47
C ILE A 122 -5.36 10.07 -35.99
N ARG A 123 -4.79 11.27 -36.18
CA ARG A 123 -3.40 11.41 -36.63
C ARG A 123 -2.43 11.22 -35.47
N LEU A 124 -1.48 10.30 -35.62
CA LEU A 124 -0.46 10.02 -34.60
C LEU A 124 0.64 11.09 -34.52
N THR A 125 0.56 12.15 -35.32
CA THR A 125 1.43 13.33 -35.22
C THR A 125 0.89 14.41 -34.27
N ASN A 126 -0.36 14.30 -33.82
CA ASN A 126 -0.95 15.29 -32.92
C ASN A 126 -0.43 15.09 -31.49
N GLU A 127 0.37 16.04 -31.00
CA GLU A 127 0.96 15.99 -29.65
C GLU A 127 -0.06 15.83 -28.52
N ALA A 128 -1.26 16.42 -28.66
CA ALA A 128 -2.30 16.30 -27.65
C ALA A 128 -2.83 14.85 -27.59
N ILE A 129 -2.98 14.19 -28.74
CA ILE A 129 -3.40 12.79 -28.81
C ILE A 129 -2.29 11.87 -28.33
N LEU A 130 -1.04 12.11 -28.74
CA LEU A 130 0.09 11.33 -28.27
C LEU A 130 0.20 11.38 -26.75
N THR A 131 0.18 12.57 -26.18
CA THR A 131 0.33 12.78 -24.74
C THR A 131 -0.84 12.25 -23.94
N ARG A 132 -2.08 12.39 -24.44
CA ARG A 132 -3.29 12.06 -23.68
C ARG A 132 -3.84 10.67 -23.97
N VAL A 133 -3.50 10.04 -25.09
CA VAL A 133 -4.13 8.78 -25.48
C VAL A 133 -3.10 7.70 -25.80
N ILE A 134 -2.08 8.00 -26.60
CA ILE A 134 -1.14 6.97 -27.09
C ILE A 134 -0.07 6.63 -26.05
N ASN A 135 0.51 7.64 -25.39
CA ASN A 135 1.56 7.45 -24.39
C ASN A 135 1.06 6.87 -23.05
N PRO A 136 -0.16 7.21 -22.56
CA PRO A 136 -0.73 6.55 -21.39
C PRO A 136 -0.89 5.05 -21.60
N VAL A 137 -0.49 4.25 -20.61
CA VAL A 137 -0.51 2.79 -20.70
C VAL A 137 -1.94 2.30 -20.85
N GLY A 138 -2.21 1.49 -21.88
CA GLY A 138 -3.53 0.96 -22.20
C GLY A 138 -4.37 1.83 -23.15
N GLY A 139 -4.02 3.10 -23.40
CA GLY A 139 -4.85 3.98 -24.23
C GLY A 139 -4.85 3.60 -25.72
N ARG A 140 -3.68 3.26 -26.28
CA ARG A 140 -3.59 2.71 -27.64
C ARG A 140 -4.30 1.35 -27.76
N ALA A 141 -4.05 0.44 -26.81
CA ALA A 141 -4.68 -0.88 -26.78
C ALA A 141 -6.21 -0.78 -26.73
N PHE A 142 -6.75 0.20 -25.98
CA PHE A 142 -8.19 0.47 -25.95
C PHE A 142 -8.72 0.88 -27.32
N LEU A 143 -8.04 1.81 -28.02
CA LEU A 143 -8.45 2.22 -29.37
C LEU A 143 -8.45 1.03 -30.34
N GLU A 144 -7.42 0.19 -30.29
CA GLU A 144 -7.33 -1.00 -31.13
C GLU A 144 -8.47 -1.99 -30.83
N ALA A 145 -8.75 -2.25 -29.54
CA ALA A 145 -9.83 -3.14 -29.11
C ALA A 145 -11.22 -2.68 -29.56
N VAL A 146 -11.49 -1.37 -29.55
CA VAL A 146 -12.79 -0.84 -30.00
C VAL A 146 -12.91 -0.72 -31.53
N GLY A 147 -11.86 -1.01 -32.30
CA GLY A 147 -11.91 -1.09 -33.77
C GLY A 147 -11.13 -0.03 -34.53
N PHE A 148 -10.21 0.70 -33.90
CA PHE A 148 -9.24 1.50 -34.63
C PHE A 148 -8.08 0.64 -35.13
N MET A 149 -7.66 0.85 -36.37
CA MET A 149 -6.48 0.19 -36.95
C MET A 149 -5.44 1.21 -37.39
N GLU A 150 -4.17 0.89 -37.16
CA GLU A 150 -3.07 1.72 -37.67
C GLU A 150 -2.97 1.60 -39.19
N ARG A 151 -2.97 2.75 -39.87
CA ARG A 151 -2.80 2.88 -41.32
C ARG A 151 -1.87 4.04 -41.62
N THR A 152 -1.19 3.95 -42.75
CA THR A 152 -0.39 5.06 -43.29
C THR A 152 -1.20 5.77 -44.36
N ASN A 153 -1.30 7.10 -44.28
CA ASN A 153 -1.97 7.88 -45.31
C ASN A 153 -1.11 7.99 -46.59
N SER A 154 -1.66 8.59 -47.65
CA SER A 154 -0.96 8.79 -48.93
C SER A 154 0.31 9.63 -48.85
N GLU A 155 0.51 10.37 -47.76
CA GLU A 155 1.67 11.23 -47.49
C GLU A 155 2.71 10.55 -46.58
N GLY A 156 2.54 9.27 -46.23
CA GLY A 156 3.46 8.53 -45.37
C GLY A 156 3.26 8.78 -43.86
N VAL A 157 2.18 9.45 -43.46
CA VAL A 157 1.91 9.80 -42.06
C VAL A 157 1.07 8.69 -41.39
N PRO A 158 1.50 8.17 -40.22
CA PRO A 158 0.75 7.15 -39.50
C PRO A 158 -0.49 7.74 -38.81
N GLN A 159 -1.60 7.02 -38.91
CA GLN A 159 -2.91 7.40 -38.36
C GLN A 159 -3.68 6.15 -37.91
N MET A 160 -4.50 6.31 -36.88
CA MET A 160 -5.45 5.30 -36.44
C MET A 160 -6.80 5.58 -37.11
N VAL A 161 -7.34 4.61 -37.84
CA VAL A 161 -8.61 4.74 -38.58
C VAL A 161 -9.62 3.75 -38.01
N PHE A 162 -10.80 4.25 -37.62
CA PHE A 162 -11.92 3.45 -37.17
C PHE A 162 -12.59 2.79 -38.38
N ASP A 163 -12.55 1.46 -38.44
CA ASP A 163 -12.96 0.67 -39.61
C ASP A 163 -14.06 -0.35 -39.28
N ARG A 164 -14.82 -0.10 -38.21
CA ARG A 164 -16.00 -0.89 -37.82
C ARG A 164 -17.28 -0.10 -38.04
N GLU A 165 -18.39 -0.83 -38.18
CA GLU A 165 -19.70 -0.19 -38.05
C GLU A 165 -19.84 0.30 -36.61
N THR A 166 -20.34 1.52 -36.45
CA THR A 166 -20.65 2.07 -35.14
C THR A 166 -21.82 1.30 -34.57
N ASP A 167 -21.56 0.41 -33.62
CA ASP A 167 -22.53 -0.54 -33.10
C ASP A 167 -22.64 -0.47 -31.57
N PHE A 168 -23.33 -1.47 -31.02
CA PHE A 168 -23.53 -1.63 -29.57
C PHE A 168 -22.20 -1.84 -28.82
N HIS A 169 -21.19 -2.43 -29.45
CA HIS A 169 -19.92 -2.76 -28.82
C HIS A 169 -19.11 -1.52 -28.43
N LEU A 170 -19.15 -0.46 -29.26
CA LEU A 170 -18.51 0.82 -28.92
C LEU A 170 -19.19 1.50 -27.71
N ILE A 171 -20.50 1.32 -27.54
CA ILE A 171 -21.26 1.86 -26.40
C ILE A 171 -20.86 1.12 -25.12
N GLU A 172 -20.85 -0.22 -25.14
CA GLU A 172 -20.42 -1.04 -24.01
C GLU A 172 -18.97 -0.73 -23.60
N ALA A 173 -18.07 -0.60 -24.56
CA ALA A 173 -16.67 -0.25 -24.29
C ALA A 173 -16.53 1.13 -23.63
N LEU A 174 -17.37 2.11 -24.00
CA LEU A 174 -17.40 3.41 -23.36
C LEU A 174 -17.95 3.36 -21.93
N GLU A 175 -18.97 2.54 -21.69
CA GLU A 175 -19.49 2.33 -20.33
C GLU A 175 -18.44 1.65 -19.44
N ALA A 176 -17.75 0.65 -19.96
CA ALA A 176 -16.64 -0.01 -19.28
C ALA A 176 -15.50 0.97 -18.95
N LEU A 177 -15.14 1.86 -19.88
CA LEU A 177 -14.10 2.87 -19.65
C LEU A 177 -14.50 3.89 -18.56
N ARG A 178 -15.77 4.31 -18.53
CA ARG A 178 -16.28 5.28 -17.54
C ARG A 178 -16.41 4.70 -16.14
N ASN A 179 -16.85 3.45 -16.06
CA ASN A 179 -17.09 2.75 -14.79
C ASN A 179 -15.90 1.88 -14.37
N GLY A 180 -14.79 1.96 -15.10
CA GLY A 180 -13.60 1.16 -14.86
C GLY A 180 -13.03 1.35 -13.45
N GLN A 181 -12.31 0.32 -12.99
CA GLN A 181 -11.64 0.32 -11.69
C GLN A 181 -10.20 -0.14 -11.86
N ALA A 182 -9.33 0.32 -10.97
CA ALA A 182 -7.96 -0.15 -10.93
C ALA A 182 -7.91 -1.57 -10.36
N VAL A 183 -6.91 -2.34 -10.81
CA VAL A 183 -6.60 -3.65 -10.26
C VAL A 183 -6.32 -3.50 -8.76
N PRO A 184 -7.07 -4.19 -7.88
CA PRO A 184 -6.88 -4.09 -6.45
C PRO A 184 -5.54 -4.74 -6.06
N ILE A 185 -4.65 -3.94 -5.48
CA ILE A 185 -3.37 -4.41 -4.96
C ILE A 185 -3.49 -4.57 -3.45
N LYS A 186 -3.27 -5.79 -2.97
CA LYS A 186 -3.33 -6.14 -1.55
C LYS A 186 -1.92 -6.37 -1.01
N VAL A 187 -1.75 -6.10 0.28
CA VAL A 187 -0.48 -6.38 0.98
C VAL A 187 -0.40 -7.89 1.18
N SER A 188 0.72 -8.48 0.77
CA SER A 188 0.96 -9.89 1.06
C SER A 188 1.23 -10.03 2.56
N ARG A 189 0.63 -11.05 3.18
CA ARG A 189 0.83 -11.33 4.60
C ARG A 189 2.26 -11.75 4.91
N ASN A 190 3.02 -12.19 3.90
CA ASN A 190 4.37 -12.73 4.05
C ASN A 190 4.44 -13.70 5.24
N LEU A 191 3.57 -14.71 5.20
CA LEU A 191 3.40 -15.68 6.30
C LEU A 191 4.72 -16.37 6.61
N GLU A 192 5.20 -16.16 7.82
CA GLU A 192 6.35 -16.86 8.39
C GLU A 192 5.89 -17.70 9.58
N VAL A 193 6.30 -18.98 9.61
CA VAL A 193 5.97 -19.90 10.69
C VAL A 193 7.25 -20.22 11.46
N PHE A 194 7.20 -19.97 12.77
CA PHE A 194 8.33 -20.16 13.67
C PHE A 194 8.05 -21.27 14.67
N LYS A 195 9.04 -22.13 14.90
CA LYS A 195 9.03 -23.07 16.02
C LYS A 195 9.76 -22.47 17.21
N LEU A 196 9.05 -22.33 18.32
CA LEU A 196 9.61 -21.89 19.59
C LEU A 196 10.26 -23.09 20.28
N LYS A 197 11.56 -23.01 20.57
CA LYS A 197 12.26 -24.04 21.34
C LYS A 197 11.78 -23.99 22.81
N LEU A 198 11.42 -25.15 23.36
CA LEU A 198 10.95 -25.29 24.73
C LEU A 198 12.07 -24.87 25.71
N GLY A 199 11.83 -23.84 26.53
CA GLY A 199 12.76 -23.42 27.59
C GLY A 199 13.88 -22.44 27.17
N GLN A 200 13.81 -21.84 25.98
CA GLN A 200 14.70 -20.73 25.63
C GLN A 200 14.20 -19.45 26.34
N GLU A 201 14.83 -19.09 27.45
CA GLU A 201 14.74 -17.72 27.94
C GLU A 201 15.39 -16.82 26.88
N VAL A 202 14.65 -15.82 26.38
CA VAL A 202 15.25 -14.71 25.63
C VAL A 202 16.25 -14.08 26.56
N LYS A 203 17.53 -14.44 26.42
CA LYS A 203 18.59 -13.82 27.21
C LYS A 203 18.59 -12.36 26.80
N ALA A 204 18.21 -11.48 27.73
CA ALA A 204 18.34 -10.05 27.50
C ALA A 204 19.75 -9.81 26.95
N PRO A 205 19.90 -9.10 25.81
CA PRO A 205 21.20 -8.86 25.23
C PRO A 205 22.09 -8.26 26.33
N LYS A 206 23.26 -8.89 26.55
CA LYS A 206 24.19 -8.42 27.58
C LYS A 206 24.77 -7.09 27.13
N VAL A 207 24.07 -6.01 27.50
CA VAL A 207 24.52 -4.65 27.23
C VAL A 207 25.65 -4.27 28.20
N PRO A 208 26.71 -3.60 27.74
CA PRO A 208 27.79 -3.12 28.61
C PRO A 208 27.28 -2.12 29.66
N ASP A 209 27.96 -2.01 30.81
CA ASP A 209 27.59 -1.07 31.88
C ASP A 209 27.50 0.39 31.42
N ALA A 210 28.28 0.76 30.40
CA ALA A 210 28.22 2.08 29.77
C ALA A 210 26.85 2.42 29.17
N PHE A 211 26.03 1.43 28.79
CA PHE A 211 24.66 1.63 28.33
C PHE A 211 23.75 2.25 29.41
N TYR A 212 24.01 1.93 30.69
CA TYR A 212 23.23 2.47 31.81
C TYR A 212 23.74 3.84 32.27
N ASN A 213 24.87 4.31 31.74
CA ASN A 213 25.44 5.61 32.06
C ASN A 213 24.97 6.64 31.02
N LEU A 214 24.18 7.60 31.48
CA LEU A 214 23.72 8.71 30.65
C LEU A 214 24.91 9.50 30.09
N SER A 215 24.97 9.59 28.76
CA SER A 215 25.91 10.46 28.07
C SER A 215 25.51 11.93 28.21
N ALA A 216 26.49 12.84 28.08
CA ALA A 216 26.21 14.27 28.08
C ALA A 216 25.25 14.70 26.95
N ALA A 217 25.21 13.95 25.84
CA ALA A 217 24.28 14.19 24.74
C ALA A 217 22.83 13.82 25.13
N GLU A 218 22.63 12.69 25.81
CA GLU A 218 21.31 12.25 26.28
C GLU A 218 20.76 13.17 27.38
N ILE A 219 21.61 13.60 28.33
CA ILE A 219 21.21 14.57 29.38
C ILE A 219 20.74 15.88 28.74
N LYS A 220 21.46 16.36 27.72
CA LYS A 220 21.09 17.58 27.00
C LYS A 220 19.79 17.42 26.20
N ALA A 221 19.59 16.25 25.60
CA ALA A 221 18.35 15.92 24.90
C ALA A 221 17.16 15.82 25.87
N GLU A 222 17.34 15.19 27.03
CA GLU A 222 16.33 15.09 28.09
C GLU A 222 15.95 16.47 28.63
N GLN A 223 16.93 17.34 28.90
CA GLN A 223 16.67 18.73 29.30
C GLN A 223 15.88 19.49 28.23
N LYS A 224 16.24 19.34 26.94
CA LYS A 224 15.51 19.94 25.83
C LYS A 224 14.08 19.41 25.71
N ASN A 225 13.87 18.12 25.95
CA ASN A 225 12.54 17.52 25.90
C ASN A 225 11.67 17.98 27.07
N LYS A 226 12.21 18.00 28.30
CA LYS A 226 11.52 18.52 29.48
C LYS A 226 11.16 20.00 29.32
N SER A 227 12.07 20.82 28.78
CA SER A 227 11.77 22.25 28.54
C SER A 227 10.63 22.43 27.53
N LYS A 228 10.62 21.62 26.46
CA LYS A 228 9.54 21.61 25.47
C LYS A 228 8.22 21.13 26.06
N GLU A 229 8.24 20.11 26.91
CA GLU A 229 7.04 19.57 27.54
C GLU A 229 6.39 20.64 28.44
N VAL A 230 7.19 21.30 29.28
CA VAL A 230 6.74 22.40 30.12
C VAL A 230 6.19 23.56 29.28
N GLU A 231 6.90 23.96 28.22
CA GLU A 231 6.42 25.00 27.29
C GLU A 231 5.08 24.60 26.62
N SER A 232 4.94 23.33 26.26
CA SER A 232 3.73 22.80 25.63
C SER A 232 2.54 22.67 26.59
N MET A 233 2.79 22.57 27.90
CA MET A 233 1.76 22.60 28.96
C MET A 233 1.35 24.03 29.31
N LEU A 234 2.27 24.99 29.21
CA LEU A 234 2.03 26.40 29.51
C LEU A 234 1.35 27.16 28.36
N THR A 235 1.45 26.68 27.12
CA THR A 235 0.86 27.30 25.93
C THR A 235 -0.55 26.78 25.67
N LEU A 236 -1.51 27.70 25.44
CA LEU A 236 -2.87 27.33 25.04
C LEU A 236 -2.85 26.71 23.64
N ARG A 237 -3.04 25.39 23.57
CA ARG A 237 -3.14 24.68 22.29
C ARG A 237 -4.50 24.93 21.62
N THR A 238 -4.46 25.28 20.34
CA THR A 238 -5.67 25.36 19.51
C THR A 238 -6.24 23.97 19.24
N LYS A 239 -7.53 23.89 18.91
CA LYS A 239 -8.19 22.64 18.46
C LYS A 239 -7.44 22.00 17.28
N GLU A 240 -6.88 22.83 16.40
CA GLU A 240 -6.09 22.37 15.24
C GLU A 240 -4.75 21.74 15.64
N MET A 241 -4.06 22.26 16.67
CA MET A 241 -2.83 21.64 17.16
C MET A 241 -3.09 20.26 17.77
N ARG A 242 -4.17 20.10 18.56
CA ARG A 242 -4.52 18.79 19.16
C ARG A 242 -4.86 17.74 18.10
N GLN A 243 -5.70 18.12 17.13
CA GLN A 243 -6.06 17.23 16.04
C GLN A 243 -4.86 16.87 15.14
N ARG A 244 -3.92 17.80 14.95
CA ARG A 244 -2.68 17.53 14.22
C ARG A 244 -1.78 16.57 14.98
N ASP A 245 -1.62 16.74 16.29
CA ASP A 245 -0.81 15.84 17.13
C ASP A 245 -1.40 14.42 17.17
N GLU A 246 -2.72 14.29 17.30
CA GLU A 246 -3.44 13.00 17.26
C GLU A 246 -3.28 12.30 15.90
N LYS A 247 -3.47 13.03 14.79
CA LYS A 247 -3.26 12.50 13.44
C LYS A 247 -1.80 12.14 13.16
N SER A 248 -0.85 12.93 13.68
CA SER A 248 0.58 12.69 13.49
C SER A 248 1.08 11.50 14.33
N SER A 249 0.43 11.20 15.46
CA SER A 249 0.69 9.99 16.24
C SER A 249 0.14 8.73 15.56
N ASN A 250 -1.06 8.81 14.97
CA ASN A 250 -1.67 7.69 14.25
C ASN A 250 -0.97 7.38 12.91
N ASN A 251 -0.34 8.37 12.26
CA ASN A 251 0.32 8.19 10.97
C ASN A 251 1.82 7.80 11.09
N LYS A 252 2.26 7.35 12.26
CA LYS A 252 3.68 7.07 12.51
C LYS A 252 4.19 5.83 11.77
N TYR A 253 3.30 4.90 11.44
CA TYR A 253 3.61 3.65 10.74
C TYR A 253 2.52 3.34 9.71
N LYS A 254 2.91 2.83 8.53
CA LYS A 254 1.97 2.39 7.49
C LYS A 254 1.64 0.90 7.61
N TYR A 255 2.57 0.12 8.14
CA TYR A 255 2.44 -1.33 8.30
C TYR A 255 2.77 -1.77 9.73
N THR A 256 2.15 -2.87 10.14
CA THR A 256 2.39 -3.54 11.41
C THR A 256 2.64 -5.03 11.22
N ALA A 257 3.52 -5.60 12.04
CA ALA A 257 3.78 -7.04 12.09
C ALA A 257 3.05 -7.67 13.28
N ILE A 258 2.15 -8.61 13.01
CA ILE A 258 1.40 -9.32 14.04
C ILE A 258 1.96 -10.73 14.14
N ARG A 259 2.43 -11.09 15.34
CA ARG A 259 2.89 -12.43 15.67
C ARG A 259 1.87 -13.12 16.57
N VAL A 260 1.27 -14.20 16.11
CA VAL A 260 0.28 -14.99 16.87
C VAL A 260 0.93 -16.27 17.36
N ARG A 261 0.96 -16.46 18.67
CA ARG A 261 1.40 -17.71 19.30
C ARG A 261 0.26 -18.72 19.30
N LEU A 262 0.48 -19.83 18.61
CA LEU A 262 -0.39 -20.98 18.58
C LEU A 262 -0.03 -21.95 19.72
N PRO A 263 -0.98 -22.80 20.17
CA PRO A 263 -0.66 -23.93 21.03
C PRO A 263 0.35 -24.87 20.34
N GLY A 264 1.17 -25.57 21.11
CA GLY A 264 2.20 -26.47 20.56
C GLY A 264 3.55 -25.82 20.25
N ASN A 265 3.85 -24.65 20.83
CA ASN A 265 5.11 -23.91 20.66
C ASN A 265 5.35 -23.43 19.21
N LEU A 266 4.29 -23.03 18.53
CA LEU A 266 4.35 -22.43 17.21
C LEU A 266 4.00 -20.95 17.30
N ALA A 267 4.65 -20.13 16.49
CA ALA A 267 4.26 -18.74 16.29
C ALA A 267 4.18 -18.45 14.80
N VAL A 268 3.12 -17.75 14.40
CA VAL A 268 2.92 -17.32 13.01
C VAL A 268 3.03 -15.81 12.96
N GLN A 269 3.73 -15.29 11.96
CA GLN A 269 3.91 -13.86 11.76
C GLN A 269 3.27 -13.46 10.43
N GLY A 270 2.55 -12.34 10.45
CA GLY A 270 1.98 -11.73 9.25
C GLY A 270 2.16 -10.22 9.25
N VAL A 271 2.26 -9.65 8.06
CA VAL A 271 2.33 -8.20 7.81
C VAL A 271 0.94 -7.68 7.42
N PHE A 272 0.54 -6.58 8.06
CA PHE A 272 -0.76 -5.93 7.87
C PHE A 272 -0.60 -4.42 7.71
N ASN A 273 -1.53 -3.79 7.01
CA ASN A 273 -1.67 -2.33 7.03
C ASN A 273 -2.36 -1.90 8.34
N VAL A 274 -1.91 -0.80 8.93
CA VAL A 274 -2.41 -0.30 10.23
C VAL A 274 -3.90 0.07 10.23
N PHE A 275 -4.48 0.32 9.05
CA PHE A 275 -5.90 0.63 8.87
C PHE A 275 -6.77 -0.59 8.59
N GLU A 276 -6.19 -1.80 8.53
CA GLU A 276 -6.99 -3.01 8.36
C GLU A 276 -7.81 -3.30 9.61
N PRO A 277 -9.02 -3.86 9.44
CA PRO A 277 -9.85 -4.31 10.55
C PRO A 277 -9.23 -5.54 11.22
N PHE A 278 -9.51 -5.73 12.51
CA PHE A 278 -9.06 -6.91 13.24
C PHE A 278 -9.62 -8.23 12.66
N SER A 279 -10.77 -8.19 11.98
CA SER A 279 -11.33 -9.33 11.24
C SER A 279 -10.32 -9.94 10.27
N ALA A 280 -9.50 -9.14 9.60
CA ALA A 280 -8.48 -9.60 8.67
C ALA A 280 -7.38 -10.44 9.34
N VAL A 281 -7.08 -10.16 10.61
CA VAL A 281 -6.13 -10.94 11.41
C VAL A 281 -6.74 -12.28 11.81
N ARG A 282 -8.02 -12.28 12.19
CA ARG A 282 -8.75 -13.52 12.51
C ARG A 282 -8.85 -14.42 11.27
N GLU A 283 -9.19 -13.87 10.11
CA GLU A 283 -9.23 -14.60 8.83
C GLU A 283 -7.86 -15.18 8.46
N PHE A 284 -6.79 -14.39 8.63
CA PHE A 284 -5.42 -14.85 8.41
C PHE A 284 -5.03 -16.00 9.36
N VAL A 285 -5.39 -15.91 10.64
CA VAL A 285 -5.13 -17.00 11.58
C VAL A 285 -5.92 -18.24 11.19
N ALA A 286 -7.20 -18.09 10.83
CA ALA A 286 -8.05 -19.19 10.38
C ALA A 286 -7.50 -19.89 9.14
N SER A 287 -6.95 -19.14 8.17
CA SER A 287 -6.36 -19.72 6.96
C SER A 287 -5.08 -20.54 7.21
N VAL A 288 -4.41 -20.30 8.35
CA VAL A 288 -3.18 -21.00 8.73
C VAL A 288 -3.46 -22.26 9.55
N LEU A 289 -4.63 -22.32 10.20
CA LEU A 289 -5.09 -23.47 10.97
C LEU A 289 -5.56 -24.61 10.05
N SER A 290 -5.47 -25.86 10.52
CA SER A 290 -6.04 -27.01 9.82
C SER A 290 -7.57 -26.97 9.82
N ASP A 291 -8.24 -27.51 8.79
CA ASP A 291 -9.71 -27.49 8.67
C ASP A 291 -10.44 -28.04 9.90
N ALA A 292 -9.84 -29.03 10.58
CA ALA A 292 -10.37 -29.64 11.79
C ALA A 292 -10.38 -28.67 13.00
N VAL A 293 -9.42 -27.74 13.04
CA VAL A 293 -9.19 -26.80 14.14
C VAL A 293 -9.75 -25.42 13.82
N ALA A 294 -9.79 -25.05 12.54
CA ALA A 294 -10.41 -23.82 12.05
C ALA A 294 -11.93 -23.78 12.29
N ALA A 295 -12.57 -24.95 12.35
CA ALA A 295 -14.00 -25.08 12.69
C ALA A 295 -14.30 -24.82 14.18
N SER A 296 -13.29 -24.88 15.05
CA SER A 296 -13.45 -24.57 16.48
C SER A 296 -13.41 -23.06 16.72
N GLU A 297 -14.23 -22.58 17.65
CA GLU A 297 -14.15 -21.18 18.06
C GLU A 297 -12.84 -20.91 18.82
N PHE A 298 -12.03 -19.99 18.29
CA PHE A 298 -10.81 -19.49 18.95
C PHE A 298 -10.90 -18.01 19.33
N ARG A 299 -10.13 -17.66 20.35
CA ARG A 299 -10.01 -16.31 20.90
C ARG A 299 -8.56 -15.84 20.85
N LEU A 300 -8.38 -14.56 20.57
CA LEU A 300 -7.07 -13.90 20.50
C LEU A 300 -6.92 -12.95 21.69
N TYR A 301 -5.83 -13.14 22.43
CA TYR A 301 -5.48 -12.32 23.59
C TYR A 301 -4.20 -11.55 23.33
N ASP A 302 -4.15 -10.28 23.77
CA ASP A 302 -2.93 -9.49 23.74
C ASP A 302 -1.96 -9.90 24.86
N ARG A 303 -0.76 -9.29 24.94
CA ARG A 303 0.26 -9.52 25.97
C ARG A 303 -0.27 -9.39 27.41
N ILE A 304 -1.28 -8.55 27.63
CA ILE A 304 -1.90 -8.33 28.95
C ILE A 304 -3.03 -9.35 29.22
N LYS A 305 -3.22 -10.34 28.33
CA LYS A 305 -4.33 -11.30 28.35
C LYS A 305 -5.71 -10.64 28.24
N GLN A 306 -5.77 -9.43 27.68
CA GLN A 306 -7.03 -8.81 27.32
C GLN A 306 -7.55 -9.44 26.03
N HIS A 307 -8.82 -9.80 26.04
CA HIS A 307 -9.50 -10.35 24.87
C HIS A 307 -9.78 -9.23 23.87
N VAL A 308 -9.47 -9.48 22.60
CA VAL A 308 -9.72 -8.51 21.53
C VAL A 308 -11.05 -8.85 20.83
N ASP A 309 -12.11 -8.24 21.38
CA ASP A 309 -13.47 -8.03 20.85
C ASP A 309 -13.66 -7.71 19.37
N ASP A 310 -12.95 -6.64 19.01
CA ASP A 310 -13.55 -5.63 18.15
C ASP A 310 -13.12 -5.86 16.70
N GLU A 311 -13.84 -6.73 16.01
CA GLU A 311 -13.50 -7.19 14.66
C GLU A 311 -13.47 -6.06 13.61
N SER A 312 -14.29 -5.02 13.77
CA SER A 312 -14.39 -3.90 12.84
C SER A 312 -13.40 -2.76 13.12
N VAL A 313 -12.70 -2.80 14.26
CA VAL A 313 -11.80 -1.74 14.68
C VAL A 313 -10.44 -1.90 14.01
N ALA A 314 -9.84 -0.78 13.59
CA ALA A 314 -8.55 -0.78 12.92
C ALA A 314 -7.41 -1.16 13.88
N LEU A 315 -6.36 -1.82 13.37
CA LEU A 315 -5.21 -2.25 14.17
C LEU A 315 -4.50 -1.11 14.90
N VAL A 316 -4.46 0.09 14.31
CA VAL A 316 -3.91 1.29 14.96
C VAL A 316 -4.72 1.73 16.19
N GLU A 317 -6.04 1.60 16.14
CA GLU A 317 -6.94 1.98 17.23
C GLU A 317 -6.88 0.98 18.38
N LEU A 318 -6.59 -0.29 18.07
CA LEU A 318 -6.32 -1.35 19.05
C LEU A 318 -4.90 -1.28 19.65
N GLY A 319 -4.05 -0.35 19.20
CA GLY A 319 -2.67 -0.23 19.68
C GLY A 319 -1.75 -1.37 19.23
N LEU A 320 -2.16 -2.15 18.20
CA LEU A 320 -1.41 -3.29 17.67
C LEU A 320 -0.32 -2.85 16.67
N VAL A 321 0.38 -1.74 16.95
CA VAL A 321 1.36 -1.07 16.08
C VAL A 321 2.61 -0.71 16.89
N PRO A 322 3.83 -0.80 16.33
CA PRO A 322 4.20 -1.27 14.99
C PRO A 322 4.49 -2.78 14.91
N SER A 323 4.48 -3.46 16.06
CA SER A 323 4.51 -4.92 16.12
C SER A 323 3.79 -5.40 17.37
N ALA A 324 2.88 -6.36 17.20
CA ALA A 324 2.06 -6.92 18.27
C ALA A 324 2.29 -8.42 18.41
N ASN A 325 2.16 -8.92 19.64
CA ASN A 325 2.23 -10.36 19.92
C ASN A 325 0.91 -10.81 20.54
N LEU A 326 0.17 -11.63 19.83
CA LEU A 326 -1.10 -12.19 20.27
C LEU A 326 -0.91 -13.65 20.70
N HIS A 327 -1.79 -14.12 21.57
CA HIS A 327 -1.87 -15.50 21.99
C HIS A 327 -3.23 -16.08 21.62
N LEU A 328 -3.22 -17.20 20.89
CA LEU A 328 -4.43 -17.91 20.52
C LEU A 328 -4.80 -18.93 21.58
N THR A 329 -6.07 -18.97 21.93
CA THR A 329 -6.64 -20.00 22.81
C THR A 329 -7.95 -20.52 22.21
N PHE A 330 -8.08 -21.84 22.16
CA PHE A 330 -9.30 -22.51 21.72
C PHE A 330 -10.31 -22.58 22.87
N LEU A 331 -11.60 -22.43 22.56
CA LEU A 331 -12.66 -22.61 23.56
C LEU A 331 -12.92 -24.08 23.86
N ASP A 332 -12.72 -24.95 22.86
CA ASP A 332 -12.76 -26.40 23.02
C ASP A 332 -11.37 -26.92 23.43
N ASN A 333 -11.36 -27.94 24.30
CA ASN A 333 -10.14 -28.69 24.61
C ASN A 333 -9.74 -29.51 23.39
N ILE A 334 -8.83 -28.95 22.58
CA ILE A 334 -8.23 -29.67 21.47
C ILE A 334 -7.17 -30.62 22.03
N ASP A 335 -7.23 -31.90 21.66
CA ASP A 335 -6.23 -32.90 22.05
C ASP A 335 -4.84 -32.47 21.57
N GLU A 336 -3.82 -32.64 22.43
CA GLU A 336 -2.41 -32.25 22.16
C GLU A 336 -1.81 -32.96 20.92
N SER A 337 -2.44 -34.03 20.43
CA SER A 337 -2.06 -34.76 19.21
C SER A 337 -2.66 -34.19 17.93
N THR A 338 -3.52 -33.18 18.00
CA THR A 338 -4.17 -32.59 16.82
C THR A 338 -3.17 -31.69 16.09
N GLU A 339 -2.98 -31.90 14.80
CA GLU A 339 -2.17 -31.02 13.96
C GLU A 339 -2.89 -29.66 13.83
N ILE A 340 -2.35 -28.65 14.52
CA ILE A 340 -2.93 -27.30 14.56
C ILE A 340 -2.68 -26.54 13.26
N LEU A 341 -1.53 -26.78 12.62
CA LEU A 341 -1.11 -26.09 11.40
C LEU A 341 -1.58 -26.86 10.17
N ALA A 342 -2.08 -26.15 9.15
CA ALA A 342 -2.37 -26.77 7.86
C ALA A 342 -1.09 -27.38 7.25
N PRO A 343 -1.16 -28.56 6.61
CA PRO A 343 0.03 -29.28 6.11
C PRO A 343 0.82 -28.46 5.09
N ASN A 344 0.17 -27.58 4.32
CA ASN A 344 0.77 -26.69 3.32
C ASN A 344 1.72 -25.64 3.92
N HIS A 345 1.70 -25.44 5.24
CA HIS A 345 2.54 -24.46 5.93
C HIS A 345 3.67 -25.10 6.74
N LEU A 346 3.75 -26.43 6.80
CA LEU A 346 4.84 -27.15 7.47
C LEU A 346 6.19 -26.96 6.76
N GLU A 347 6.19 -26.73 5.44
CA GLU A 347 7.40 -26.46 4.66
C GLU A 347 8.00 -25.07 4.90
N ARG A 348 7.21 -24.14 5.47
CA ARG A 348 7.62 -22.76 5.79
C ARG A 348 8.10 -22.59 7.23
N LEU A 349 8.39 -23.71 7.91
CA LEU A 349 8.73 -23.74 9.31
C LEU A 349 10.22 -23.41 9.51
N HIS A 350 10.47 -22.25 10.11
CA HIS A 350 11.81 -21.82 10.49
C HIS A 350 12.02 -21.97 12.00
N ASP A 351 13.22 -22.37 12.40
CA ASP A 351 13.64 -22.22 13.80
C ASP A 351 13.78 -20.71 14.07
N LEU A 352 13.20 -20.25 15.19
CA LEU A 352 13.41 -18.87 15.62
C LEU A 352 14.85 -18.77 16.18
N GLU A 353 15.81 -18.44 15.31
CA GLU A 353 17.16 -18.06 15.72
C GLU A 353 17.20 -16.55 16.03
N ASP A 354 17.91 -16.21 17.11
CA ASP A 354 17.91 -14.91 17.82
C ASP A 354 18.18 -13.67 16.96
#